data_AF-A0A7X9G957-F1
#
_entry.id   AF-A0A7X9G957-F1
#
_cell.length_a   1.000
_cell.length_b   1.000
_cell.length_c   1.000
_cell.angle_alpha   90.00
_cell.angle_beta   90.00
_cell.angle_gamma   90.00
#
_symmetry.space_group_name_H-M   'P 1'
#
loop_
_entity.id
_entity.type
_entity.pdbx_description
1 polymer ?
#
loop_
_entity_poly.entity_id
_entity_poly.type
_entity_poly.pdbx_seq_one_letter_code
_entity_poly.pdbx_strand_id
1 'polypeptide(L)'
;MPELKPVKSARELVDLYYHDLRSHLLEAAAAFDRIDRAGPLPEDDHRLQELRAAAAIVLDSQPDRAQRFLIALSKPATMDNAGH
;
A
#
# COMPACT_ATOMS: atom_id res chain seq x y z
N MET A 1 34.36 0.55 -12.76
CA MET A 1 33.51 1.22 -11.74
C MET A 1 33.58 0.35 -10.48
N PRO A 2 34.02 0.84 -9.32
CA PRO A 2 33.98 0.02 -8.12
C PRO A 2 32.52 -0.28 -7.77
N GLU A 3 32.22 -1.54 -7.45
CA GLU A 3 30.91 -1.91 -6.91
C GLU A 3 30.70 -1.18 -5.58
N LEU A 4 29.73 -0.25 -5.56
CA LEU A 4 29.30 0.40 -4.33
C LEU A 4 28.62 -0.65 -3.45
N LYS A 5 29.27 -1.03 -2.35
CA LYS A 5 28.64 -1.89 -1.35
C LYS A 5 27.35 -1.23 -0.87
N PRO A 6 26.22 -1.97 -0.80
CA PRO A 6 25.00 -1.43 -0.24
C PRO A 6 25.27 -0.99 1.21
N VAL A 7 24.83 0.23 1.53
CA VAL A 7 25.13 0.93 2.80
C VAL A 7 24.62 0.14 4.02
N LYS A 8 23.60 -0.70 3.85
CA LYS A 8 23.05 -1.60 4.87
C LYS A 8 22.67 -2.94 4.24
N SER A 9 22.87 -4.02 5.00
CA SER A 9 22.40 -5.36 4.65
C SER A 9 20.87 -5.48 4.80
N ALA A 10 20.29 -6.52 4.20
CA ALA A 10 18.86 -6.80 4.34
C ALA A 10 18.44 -6.96 5.82
N ARG A 11 19.29 -7.58 6.65
CA ARG A 11 19.03 -7.75 8.08
C ARG A 11 18.97 -6.41 8.81
N GLU A 12 19.95 -5.53 8.57
CA GLU A 12 19.99 -4.21 9.20
C GLU A 12 18.80 -3.34 8.77
N LEU A 13 18.30 -3.50 7.54
CA LEU A 13 17.09 -2.82 7.09
C LEU A 13 15.84 -3.37 7.76
N VAL A 14 15.72 -4.69 7.93
CA VAL A 14 14.62 -5.28 8.69
C VAL A 14 14.65 -4.78 10.13
N ASP A 15 15.78 -4.86 10.81
CA ASP A 15 15.92 -4.41 12.20
C ASP A 15 15.56 -2.92 12.35
N LEU A 16 15.92 -2.08 11.37
CA LEU A 16 15.59 -0.66 11.35
C LEU A 16 14.09 -0.38 11.20
N TYR A 17 13.38 -1.13 10.34
CA TYR A 17 12.01 -0.80 9.95
C TYR A 17 10.94 -1.71 10.57
N TYR A 18 11.32 -2.81 11.22
CA TYR A 18 10.38 -3.86 11.66
C TYR A 18 9.26 -3.32 12.55
N HIS A 19 9.60 -2.54 13.57
CA HIS A 19 8.62 -2.03 14.53
C HIS A 19 7.66 -1.02 13.91
N ASP A 20 8.17 -0.11 13.07
CA ASP A 20 7.35 0.89 12.40
C ASP A 20 6.41 0.25 11.38
N LEU A 21 6.93 -0.68 10.54
CA LEU A 21 6.11 -1.41 9.59
C LEU A 21 5.03 -2.24 10.29
N ARG A 22 5.39 -2.95 11.37
CA ARG A 22 4.43 -3.71 12.17
C ARG A 22 3.33 -2.82 12.74
N SER A 23 3.70 -1.65 13.27
CA SER A 23 2.75 -0.69 13.83
C SER A 23 1.76 -0.20 12.77
N HIS A 24 2.26 0.26 11.62
CA HIS A 24 1.41 0.75 10.54
C HIS A 24 0.50 -0.34 9.94
N LEU A 25 1.00 -1.56 9.78
CA LEU A 25 0.19 -2.69 9.30
C LEU A 25 -0.92 -3.05 10.29
N LEU A 26 -0.64 -3.03 11.60
CA LEU A 26 -1.64 -3.30 12.63
C LEU A 26 -2.71 -2.21 12.67
N GLU A 27 -2.32 -0.94 12.59
CA GLU A 27 -3.26 0.18 12.57
C GLU A 27 -4.17 0.12 11.34
N ALA A 28 -3.61 -0.18 10.15
CA ALA A 28 -4.39 -0.34 8.93
C ALA A 28 -5.41 -1.49 9.04
N ALA A 29 -5.00 -2.65 9.57
CA ALA A 29 -5.90 -3.78 9.79
C ALA A 29 -7.04 -3.41 10.76
N ALA A 30 -6.70 -2.79 11.89
CA ALA A 30 -7.69 -2.36 12.88
C ALA A 30 -8.66 -1.30 12.32
N ALA A 31 -8.18 -0.40 11.46
CA ALA A 31 -9.03 0.57 10.78
C ALA A 31 -10.03 -0.10 9.83
N PHE A 32 -9.58 -1.07 9.02
CA PHE A 32 -10.48 -1.84 8.16
C PHE A 32 -11.54 -2.61 8.96
N ASP A 33 -11.17 -3.27 10.07
CA ASP A 33 -12.13 -3.95 10.93
C ASP A 33 -13.21 -3.00 11.50
N ARG A 34 -12.81 -1.77 11.86
CA ARG A 34 -13.75 -0.75 12.38
C ARG A 34 -14.69 -0.24 11.28
N ILE A 35 -14.18 -0.04 10.06
CA ILE A 35 -14.98 0.37 8.91
C ILE A 35 -15.99 -0.72 8.57
N ASP A 36 -15.54 -1.97 8.45
CA ASP A 36 -16.40 -3.11 8.12
C ASP A 36 -17.50 -3.31 9.19
N ARG A 37 -17.21 -3.01 10.47
CA ARG A 37 -18.19 -3.02 11.57
C ARG A 37 -19.18 -1.85 11.55
N ALA A 38 -18.77 -0.69 11.03
CA ALA A 38 -19.60 0.51 10.98
C ALA A 38 -20.76 0.37 9.97
N GLY A 39 -20.63 -0.55 9.01
CA GLY A 39 -21.67 -0.86 8.03
C GLY A 39 -21.21 -0.58 6.59
N PRO A 40 -22.11 -0.77 5.61
CA PRO A 40 -21.77 -0.58 4.21
C PRO A 40 -21.54 0.90 3.87
N LEU A 41 -20.60 1.15 2.97
CA LEU A 41 -20.42 2.45 2.33
C LEU A 41 -21.40 2.61 1.15
N PRO A 42 -21.66 3.85 0.69
CA PRO A 42 -22.32 4.09 -0.59
C PRO A 42 -21.61 3.37 -1.76
N GLU A 43 -22.37 2.94 -2.76
CA GLU A 43 -21.83 2.19 -3.92
C GLU A 43 -20.79 2.98 -4.73
N ASP A 44 -20.83 4.31 -4.66
CA ASP A 44 -19.91 5.24 -5.32
C ASP A 44 -18.69 5.64 -4.45
N ASP A 45 -18.59 5.15 -3.21
CA ASP A 45 -17.40 5.36 -2.37
C ASP A 45 -16.34 4.28 -2.63
N HIS A 46 -15.46 4.57 -3.59
CA HIS A 46 -14.39 3.66 -4.00
C HIS A 46 -13.14 3.73 -3.11
N ARG A 47 -13.08 4.62 -2.11
CA ARG A 47 -11.85 4.88 -1.35
C ARG A 47 -11.32 3.65 -0.63
N LEU A 48 -12.23 2.81 -0.12
CA LEU A 48 -11.82 1.57 0.55
C LEU A 48 -11.23 0.55 -0.45
N GLN A 49 -11.75 0.50 -1.68
CA GLN A 49 -11.18 -0.33 -2.75
C GLN A 49 -9.80 0.18 -3.20
N GLU A 50 -9.65 1.49 -3.36
CA GLU A 50 -8.37 2.13 -3.69
C GLU A 50 -7.29 1.81 -2.64
N LEU A 51 -7.62 1.94 -1.35
CA LEU A 51 -6.72 1.59 -0.25
C LEU A 51 -6.34 0.11 -0.25
N ARG A 52 -7.29 -0.81 -0.51
CA ARG A 52 -7.02 -2.25 -0.60
C ARG A 52 -6.11 -2.57 -1.80
N ALA A 53 -6.34 -1.92 -2.95
CA ALA A 53 -5.48 -2.08 -4.13
C ALA A 53 -4.06 -1.54 -3.88
N ALA A 54 -3.92 -0.40 -3.23
CA ALA A 54 -2.63 0.16 -2.86
C ALA A 54 -1.89 -0.71 -1.82
N ALA A 55 -2.60 -1.34 -0.87
CA ALA A 55 -2.00 -2.27 0.07
C ALA A 55 -1.37 -3.50 -0.64
N ALA A 56 -1.98 -3.99 -1.73
CA ALA A 56 -1.42 -5.09 -2.51
C ALA A 56 -0.04 -4.75 -3.12
N ILE A 57 0.17 -3.48 -3.52
CA ILE A 57 1.46 -2.99 -4.04
C ILE A 57 2.55 -3.06 -2.96
N VAL A 58 2.21 -2.80 -1.69
CA VAL A 58 3.18 -2.86 -0.59
C VAL A 58 3.70 -4.29 -0.39
N LEU A 59 2.84 -5.28 -0.58
CA LEU A 59 3.11 -6.69 -0.30
C LEU A 59 3.76 -7.45 -1.47
N ASP A 60 3.69 -6.92 -2.69
CA ASP A 60 4.31 -7.58 -3.84
C ASP A 60 5.85 -7.57 -3.77
N SER A 61 6.50 -8.29 -4.69
CA SER A 61 7.97 -8.33 -4.78
C SER A 61 8.53 -7.44 -5.90
N GLN A 62 7.71 -6.54 -6.45
CA GLN A 62 8.09 -5.70 -7.58
C GLN A 62 8.84 -4.46 -7.08
N PRO A 63 9.79 -3.91 -7.87
CA PRO A 63 10.50 -2.69 -7.51
C PRO A 63 9.58 -1.47 -7.43
N ASP A 64 10.10 -0.35 -6.91
CA ASP A 64 9.45 0.96 -6.92
C ASP A 64 8.07 1.00 -6.23
N ARG A 65 7.86 0.16 -5.21
CA ARG A 65 6.58 0.06 -4.47
C ARG A 65 6.04 1.41 -4.03
N ALA A 66 6.91 2.28 -3.49
CA ALA A 66 6.50 3.60 -3.03
C ALA A 66 5.94 4.46 -4.17
N GLN A 67 6.60 4.49 -5.34
CA GLN A 67 6.10 5.22 -6.51
C GLN A 67 4.79 4.64 -7.02
N ARG A 68 4.72 3.30 -7.14
CA ARG A 68 3.50 2.62 -7.61
C ARG A 68 2.33 2.85 -6.65
N PHE A 69 2.58 2.81 -5.35
CA PHE A 69 1.61 3.13 -4.30
C PHE A 69 1.08 4.56 -4.44
N LEU A 70 1.99 5.54 -4.60
CA LEU A 70 1.62 6.94 -4.80
C LEU A 70 0.78 7.13 -6.07
N ILE A 71 1.19 6.51 -7.18
CA ILE A 71 0.45 6.59 -8.46
C ILE A 71 -0.95 5.98 -8.31
N ALA A 72 -1.07 4.85 -7.61
CA ALA A 72 -2.35 4.18 -7.39
C ALA A 72 -3.34 5.06 -6.61
N LEU A 73 -2.86 5.86 -5.65
CA LEU A 73 -3.70 6.78 -4.86
C LEU A 73 -3.83 8.18 -5.46
N SER A 74 -3.07 8.51 -6.50
CA SER A 74 -3.13 9.82 -7.18
C SER A 74 -4.13 9.86 -8.33
N LYS A 75 -4.67 8.71 -8.74
CA LYS A 75 -5.67 8.63 -9.81
C LYS A 75 -7.07 8.60 -9.20
N PRO A 76 -8.02 9.44 -9.63
CA PRO A 76 -9.41 9.30 -9.22
C PRO A 76 -9.99 8.00 -9.77
N ALA A 77 -10.73 7.23 -8.96
CA ALA A 77 -11.56 6.14 -9.43
C ALA A 77 -12.72 6.65 -10.31
N THR A 78 -12.45 7.10 -11.54
CA THR A 78 -13.48 7.27 -12.57
C THR A 78 -12.92 7.17 -13.98
N MET A 79 -13.59 6.34 -14.78
CA MET A 79 -13.49 6.06 -16.22
C MET A 79 -12.46 5.01 -16.66
N ASP A 80 -12.84 3.74 -16.50
CA ASP A 80 -12.61 2.76 -17.57
C ASP A 80 -13.98 2.19 -17.98
N ASN A 81 -14.68 2.94 -18.84
CA ASN A 81 -15.83 2.45 -19.60
C ASN A 81 -15.86 3.18 -20.95
N ALA A 82 -15.08 2.71 -21.91
CA ALA A 82 -15.35 2.78 -23.36
C ALA A 82 -14.15 2.17 -24.12
N GLY A 83 -14.24 0.88 -24.41
CA GLY A 83 -13.22 0.19 -25.19
C GLY A 83 -13.59 -1.22 -25.57
N HIS A 84 -14.83 -1.46 -26.00
CA HIS A 84 -15.26 -2.57 -26.87
C HIS A 84 -16.43 -2.09 -27.74
#